data_AF-A0A9W4W8F7-F1
#
_entry.id   AF-A0A9W4W8F7-F1
#
_cell.length_a   1.000
_cell.length_b   1.000
_cell.length_c   1.000
_cell.angle_alpha   90.00
_cell.angle_beta   90.00
_cell.angle_gamma   90.00
#
_symmetry.space_group_name_H-M   'P 1'
#
loop_
_entity.id
_entity.type
_entity.pdbx_description
1 polymer ?
#
loop_
_entity_poly.entity_id
_entity_poly.type
_entity_poly.pdbx_seq_one_letter_code
_entity_poly.pdbx_strand_id
1 'polypeptide(L)'
;METGAQTAPAKNRFDQTDRERIRRALLRYMQQHAVGVPTLQKEIATANKLGLDRVPLKTLQRFLGNTHRSNDAMVRFCHQFAEALLEDDPLDRLGEELAAFHAVSASNGEQISSLPSLEQCSGTFEGIGPVQAKGIVAYDPQKVTKVSALTLSARRASPFMRAAEIVSNWRYEAEPQGPARRSYEGVAVMTSTGLLVALRNNLTGAPRTYWLAAGPEGLAGQGAEPFGPLDRAPPSVFDRVAFERLTFQRMAERADG
;
A
#
# COMPACT_ATOMS: atom_id res chain seq x y z
N MET A 1 48.90 -17.15 -19.74
CA MET A 1 48.21 -17.85 -18.64
C MET A 1 47.97 -16.83 -17.55
N GLU A 2 46.77 -16.24 -17.52
CA GLU A 2 46.32 -15.43 -16.39
C GLU A 2 44.93 -15.91 -16.02
N THR A 3 44.84 -16.40 -14.80
CA THR A 3 43.74 -17.16 -14.23
C THR A 3 42.63 -16.20 -13.86
N GLY A 4 41.44 -16.40 -14.45
CA GLY A 4 40.26 -15.61 -14.17
C GLY A 4 39.83 -15.73 -12.71
N ALA A 5 39.74 -14.59 -12.02
CA ALA A 5 39.02 -14.48 -10.77
C ALA A 5 37.51 -14.55 -11.08
N GLN A 6 36.95 -15.76 -11.07
CA GLN A 6 35.50 -15.96 -11.05
C GLN A 6 34.97 -15.48 -9.70
N THR A 7 34.27 -14.36 -9.73
CA THR A 7 33.49 -13.83 -8.61
C THR A 7 32.45 -14.87 -8.18
N ALA A 8 32.51 -15.31 -6.92
CA ALA A 8 31.57 -16.26 -6.36
C ALA A 8 30.13 -15.70 -6.33
N PRO A 9 29.09 -16.45 -6.75
CA PRO A 9 27.71 -15.96 -6.74
C PRO A 9 27.14 -15.86 -5.30
N ALA A 10 26.30 -14.84 -5.13
CA ALA A 10 25.75 -14.31 -3.87
C ALA A 10 25.10 -15.35 -2.93
N LYS A 11 25.38 -15.24 -1.63
CA LYS A 11 25.10 -16.27 -0.61
C LYS A 11 23.72 -16.20 0.07
N ASN A 12 22.77 -15.39 -0.39
CA ASN A 12 21.35 -15.46 0.03
C ASN A 12 20.48 -14.78 -1.03
N ARG A 13 19.62 -15.54 -1.70
CA ARG A 13 18.73 -14.99 -2.75
C ARG A 13 17.49 -14.28 -2.17
N PHE A 14 17.11 -14.60 -0.94
CA PHE A 14 15.94 -14.02 -0.27
C PHE A 14 16.35 -13.25 0.98
N ASP A 15 16.20 -11.94 0.94
CA ASP A 15 16.40 -11.07 2.09
C ASP A 15 15.24 -11.20 3.10
N GLN A 16 15.31 -10.44 4.20
CA GLN A 16 14.28 -10.48 5.24
C GLN A 16 12.93 -9.94 4.75
N THR A 17 12.95 -8.95 3.86
CA THR A 17 11.76 -8.32 3.28
C THR A 17 11.03 -9.30 2.35
N ASP A 18 11.77 -9.99 1.50
CA ASP A 18 11.25 -11.04 0.61
C ASP A 18 10.61 -12.17 1.39
N ARG A 19 11.29 -12.66 2.43
CA ARG A 19 10.76 -13.73 3.29
C ARG A 19 9.46 -13.31 3.96
N GLU A 20 9.40 -12.09 4.45
CA GLU A 20 8.20 -11.55 5.10
C GLU A 20 7.04 -11.36 4.11
N ARG A 21 7.34 -10.97 2.87
CA ARG A 21 6.35 -10.91 1.77
C ARG A 21 5.80 -12.30 1.44
N ILE A 22 6.67 -13.29 1.23
CA ILE A 22 6.27 -14.68 0.94
C ILE A 22 5.42 -15.22 2.10
N ARG A 23 5.86 -15.02 3.34
CA ARG A 23 5.15 -15.47 4.54
C ARG A 23 3.74 -14.90 4.61
N ARG A 24 3.57 -13.59 4.36
CA ARG A 24 2.26 -12.93 4.33
C ARG A 24 1.35 -13.49 3.24
N ALA A 25 1.87 -13.78 2.05
CA ALA A 25 1.10 -14.38 0.97
C ALA A 25 0.57 -15.78 1.35
N LEU A 26 1.44 -16.62 1.94
CA LEU A 26 1.05 -17.96 2.39
C LEU A 26 -0.01 -17.93 3.51
N LEU A 27 0.15 -17.05 4.51
CA LEU A 27 -0.82 -16.91 5.60
C LEU A 27 -2.18 -16.42 5.09
N ARG A 28 -2.17 -15.49 4.13
CA ARG A 28 -3.40 -15.02 3.47
C ARG A 28 -4.11 -16.15 2.74
N TYR A 29 -3.38 -16.96 1.97
CA TYR A 29 -3.94 -18.14 1.31
C TYR A 29 -4.57 -19.11 2.30
N MET A 30 -3.88 -19.42 3.40
CA MET A 30 -4.43 -20.27 4.46
C MET A 30 -5.74 -19.73 5.03
N GLN A 31 -5.84 -18.42 5.23
CA GLN A 31 -7.04 -17.76 5.73
C GLN A 31 -8.18 -17.79 4.70
N GLN A 32 -7.89 -17.47 3.44
CA GLN A 32 -8.89 -17.41 2.35
C GLN A 32 -9.49 -18.78 2.04
N HIS A 33 -8.68 -19.85 2.09
CA HIS A 33 -9.11 -21.20 1.80
C HIS A 33 -9.47 -22.03 3.04
N ALA A 34 -9.37 -21.44 4.24
CA ALA A 34 -9.59 -22.12 5.52
C ALA A 34 -8.76 -23.42 5.68
N VAL A 35 -7.50 -23.40 5.24
CA VAL A 35 -6.61 -24.57 5.26
C VAL A 35 -5.52 -24.47 6.32
N GLY A 36 -5.16 -25.62 6.91
CA GLY A 36 -4.05 -25.74 7.83
C GLY A 36 -2.70 -25.93 7.14
N VAL A 37 -1.61 -25.81 7.91
CA VAL A 37 -0.22 -25.95 7.39
C VAL A 37 0.04 -27.29 6.67
N PRO A 38 -0.50 -28.45 7.12
CA PRO A 38 -0.33 -29.72 6.39
C PRO A 38 -0.97 -29.72 4.99
N THR A 39 -2.10 -29.03 4.83
CA THR A 39 -2.76 -28.88 3.53
C THR A 39 -1.97 -27.92 2.65
N LEU A 40 -1.54 -26.77 3.18
CA LEU A 40 -0.66 -25.85 2.47
C LEU A 40 0.64 -26.53 1.99
N GLN A 41 1.24 -27.40 2.80
CA GLN A 41 2.41 -28.19 2.40
C GLN A 41 2.15 -29.01 1.14
N LYS A 42 0.98 -29.68 1.06
CA LYS A 42 0.57 -30.44 -0.12
C LYS A 42 0.37 -29.54 -1.33
N GLU A 43 -0.29 -28.40 -1.16
CA GLU A 43 -0.50 -27.44 -2.25
C GLU A 43 0.83 -26.91 -2.82
N ILE A 44 1.77 -26.52 -1.95
CA ILE A 44 3.10 -26.08 -2.38
C ILE A 44 3.82 -27.21 -3.12
N ALA A 45 3.79 -28.45 -2.60
CA ALA A 45 4.43 -29.59 -3.25
C ALA A 45 3.82 -29.89 -4.62
N THR A 46 2.49 -29.89 -4.72
CA THR A 46 1.74 -30.11 -5.97
C THR A 46 2.05 -29.04 -7.00
N ALA A 47 1.96 -27.76 -6.64
CA ALA A 47 2.22 -26.65 -7.54
C ALA A 47 3.65 -26.64 -8.09
N ASN A 48 4.62 -27.11 -7.28
CA ASN A 48 6.01 -27.20 -7.68
C ASN A 48 6.39 -28.56 -8.30
N LYS A 49 5.45 -29.50 -8.45
CA LYS A 49 5.69 -30.87 -8.92
C LYS A 49 6.77 -31.62 -8.10
N LEU A 50 6.71 -31.46 -6.78
CA LEU A 50 7.67 -32.04 -5.83
C LEU A 50 7.03 -33.15 -4.98
N GLY A 51 7.88 -34.02 -4.44
CA GLY A 51 7.52 -34.88 -3.31
C GLY A 51 7.37 -34.07 -2.02
N LEU A 52 6.51 -34.54 -1.10
CA LEU A 52 6.25 -33.88 0.19
C LEU A 52 7.49 -33.78 1.10
N ASP A 53 8.48 -34.65 0.89
CA ASP A 53 9.78 -34.67 1.58
C ASP A 53 10.60 -33.39 1.30
N ARG A 54 10.39 -32.76 0.15
CA ARG A 54 11.10 -31.54 -0.26
C ARG A 54 10.57 -30.26 0.39
N VAL A 55 9.39 -30.32 1.00
CA VAL A 55 8.79 -29.23 1.78
C VAL A 55 8.52 -29.76 3.19
N PRO A 56 9.53 -29.86 4.07
CA PRO A 56 9.33 -30.48 5.38
C PRO A 56 8.35 -29.67 6.24
N LEU A 57 7.32 -30.33 6.76
CA LEU A 57 6.23 -29.70 7.51
C LEU A 57 6.73 -28.84 8.68
N LYS A 58 7.67 -29.37 9.49
CA LYS A 58 8.25 -28.63 10.62
C LYS A 58 8.99 -27.37 10.18
N THR A 59 9.66 -27.40 9.03
CA THR A 59 10.38 -26.23 8.49
C THR A 59 9.41 -25.18 7.98
N LEU A 60 8.33 -25.61 7.30
CA LEU A 60 7.26 -24.71 6.86
C LEU A 60 6.56 -24.06 8.07
N GLN A 61 6.24 -24.81 9.11
CA GLN A 61 5.67 -24.28 10.35
C GLN A 61 6.59 -23.24 11.00
N ARG A 62 7.90 -23.50 11.08
CA ARG A 62 8.89 -22.54 11.62
C ARG A 62 8.99 -21.27 10.79
N PHE A 63 8.93 -21.40 9.46
CA PHE A 63 8.93 -20.27 8.53
C PHE A 63 7.68 -19.39 8.71
N LEU A 64 6.49 -20.00 8.72
CA LEU A 64 5.23 -19.29 8.92
C LEU A 64 5.15 -18.62 10.30
N GLY A 65 5.68 -19.28 11.34
CA GLY A 65 5.75 -18.76 12.70
C GLY A 65 6.90 -17.79 12.97
N ASN A 66 7.75 -17.48 11.98
CA ASN A 66 8.90 -16.57 12.10
C ASN A 66 9.84 -16.89 13.29
N THR A 67 10.00 -18.18 13.64
CA THR A 67 10.74 -18.57 14.86
C THR A 67 12.23 -18.83 14.60
N HIS A 68 12.62 -19.17 13.36
CA HIS A 68 14.00 -19.56 13.02
C HIS A 68 14.34 -19.19 11.58
N ARG A 69 15.64 -18.98 11.30
CA ARG A 69 16.13 -18.85 9.92
C ARG A 69 15.81 -20.12 9.14
N SER A 70 15.01 -19.97 8.10
CA SER A 70 14.53 -21.09 7.27
C SER A 70 15.45 -21.29 6.06
N ASN A 71 15.60 -22.54 5.62
CA ASN A 71 16.44 -22.93 4.50
C ASN A 71 15.95 -22.29 3.18
N ASP A 72 16.84 -21.57 2.48
CA ASP A 72 16.57 -20.89 1.21
C ASP A 72 15.99 -21.81 0.13
N ALA A 73 16.36 -23.09 0.12
CA ALA A 73 15.81 -24.06 -0.83
C ALA A 73 14.30 -24.26 -0.65
N MET A 74 13.82 -24.31 0.61
CA MET A 74 12.39 -24.39 0.92
C MET A 74 11.69 -23.05 0.67
N VAL A 75 12.34 -21.94 1.02
CA VAL A 75 11.82 -20.59 0.75
C VAL A 75 11.61 -20.37 -0.75
N ARG A 76 12.47 -20.93 -1.61
CA ARG A 76 12.30 -20.86 -3.06
C ARG A 76 11.00 -21.51 -3.54
N PHE A 77 10.62 -22.67 -3.01
CA PHE A 77 9.36 -23.32 -3.38
C PHE A 77 8.14 -22.56 -2.85
N CYS A 78 8.28 -21.98 -1.66
CA CYS A 78 7.27 -21.09 -1.09
C CYS A 78 7.10 -19.83 -1.94
N HIS A 79 8.21 -19.24 -2.41
CA HIS A 79 8.20 -18.09 -3.31
C HIS A 79 7.51 -18.41 -4.64
N GLN A 80 7.88 -19.53 -5.28
CA GLN A 80 7.29 -19.92 -6.55
C GLN A 80 5.79 -20.20 -6.44
N PHE A 81 5.34 -20.83 -5.35
CA PHE A 81 3.91 -20.96 -5.06
C PHE A 81 3.26 -19.60 -4.81
N ALA A 82 3.88 -18.75 -3.98
CA ALA A 82 3.37 -17.41 -3.70
C ALA A 82 3.26 -16.53 -4.95
N GLU A 83 4.20 -16.62 -5.89
CA GLU A 83 4.11 -15.91 -7.18
C GLU A 83 2.89 -16.33 -7.99
N ALA A 84 2.54 -17.62 -7.99
CA ALA A 84 1.32 -18.10 -8.61
C ALA A 84 0.04 -17.62 -7.89
N LEU A 85 0.12 -17.30 -6.59
CA LEU A 85 -0.98 -16.69 -5.83
C LEU A 85 -1.13 -15.17 -6.09
N LEU A 86 -0.10 -14.52 -6.63
CA LEU A 86 -0.12 -13.07 -6.90
C LEU A 86 -0.95 -12.70 -8.15
N GLU A 87 -1.53 -13.66 -8.87
CA GLU A 87 -2.50 -13.38 -9.94
C GLU A 87 -3.79 -12.72 -9.42
N ASP A 88 -4.12 -12.88 -8.13
CA ASP A 88 -5.28 -12.24 -7.47
C ASP A 88 -4.81 -11.32 -6.33
N ASP A 89 -4.05 -10.25 -6.63
CA ASP A 89 -3.80 -9.23 -5.61
C ASP A 89 -5.15 -8.57 -5.24
N PRO A 90 -5.61 -8.64 -3.97
CA PRO A 90 -6.87 -8.04 -3.55
C PRO A 90 -6.97 -6.55 -3.87
N LEU A 91 -5.84 -5.85 -3.94
CA LEU A 91 -5.81 -4.45 -4.35
C LEU A 91 -6.03 -4.28 -5.85
N ASP A 92 -5.53 -5.19 -6.69
CA ASP A 92 -5.84 -5.13 -8.14
C ASP A 92 -7.32 -5.39 -8.35
N ARG A 93 -7.88 -6.43 -7.73
CA ARG A 93 -9.32 -6.70 -7.80
C ARG A 93 -10.15 -5.51 -7.29
N LEU A 94 -9.78 -4.92 -6.15
CA LEU A 94 -10.46 -3.72 -5.64
C LEU A 94 -10.36 -2.54 -6.64
N GLY A 95 -9.19 -2.35 -7.24
CA GLY A 95 -8.95 -1.31 -8.24
C GLY A 95 -9.80 -1.48 -9.48
N GLU A 96 -9.91 -2.70 -10.00
CA GLU A 96 -10.76 -3.04 -11.14
C GLU A 96 -12.24 -2.80 -10.84
N GLU A 97 -12.73 -3.29 -9.70
CA GLU A 97 -14.13 -3.15 -9.29
C GLU A 97 -14.49 -1.67 -9.02
N LEU A 98 -13.61 -0.91 -8.35
CA LEU A 98 -13.82 0.52 -8.13
C LEU A 98 -13.77 1.30 -9.44
N ALA A 99 -12.84 0.98 -10.34
CA ALA A 99 -12.76 1.64 -11.64
C ALA A 99 -13.97 1.32 -12.50
N ALA A 100 -14.49 0.09 -12.47
CA ALA A 100 -15.71 -0.30 -13.15
C ALA A 100 -16.94 0.42 -12.57
N PHE A 101 -17.04 0.53 -11.24
CA PHE A 101 -18.12 1.23 -10.56
C PHE A 101 -18.12 2.74 -10.86
N HIS A 102 -16.94 3.35 -10.90
CA HIS A 102 -16.75 4.77 -11.22
C HIS A 102 -16.54 5.05 -12.70
N ALA A 103 -16.62 4.02 -13.56
CA ALA A 103 -16.37 4.15 -14.98
C ALA A 103 -17.27 5.24 -15.54
N VAL A 104 -16.64 6.32 -15.97
CA VAL A 104 -17.32 7.40 -16.67
C VAL A 104 -17.61 6.88 -18.07
N SER A 105 -18.70 6.11 -18.21
CA SER A 105 -19.28 5.89 -19.53
C SER A 105 -19.79 7.24 -20.00
N ALA A 106 -18.99 7.88 -20.85
CA ALA A 106 -19.51 8.90 -21.73
C ALA A 106 -20.64 8.24 -22.50
N SER A 107 -21.89 8.56 -22.16
CA SER A 107 -23.08 8.03 -22.84
C SER A 107 -23.05 8.29 -24.35
N ASN A 108 -22.14 9.16 -24.82
CA ASN A 108 -22.01 9.59 -26.21
C ASN A 108 -20.59 9.37 -26.79
N GLY A 109 -19.69 8.61 -26.15
CA GLY A 109 -18.34 8.36 -26.67
C GLY A 109 -17.37 9.55 -26.63
N GLU A 110 -17.80 10.72 -26.14
CA GLU A 110 -16.92 11.84 -25.83
C GLU A 110 -16.26 11.61 -24.47
N GLN A 111 -14.97 11.26 -24.47
CA GLN A 111 -14.12 11.44 -23.29
C GLN A 111 -14.38 12.82 -22.70
N ILE A 112 -14.65 12.91 -21.38
CA ILE A 112 -14.63 14.20 -20.68
C ILE A 112 -13.19 14.71 -20.79
N SER A 113 -12.92 15.49 -21.83
CA SER A 113 -11.59 15.92 -22.26
C SER A 113 -10.88 16.85 -21.27
N SER A 114 -11.56 17.20 -20.16
CA SER A 114 -11.05 18.05 -19.10
C SER A 114 -10.46 17.29 -17.90
N LEU A 115 -10.61 15.97 -17.81
CA LEU A 115 -10.02 15.19 -16.71
C LEU A 115 -8.57 14.79 -17.03
N PRO A 116 -7.67 14.88 -16.05
CA PRO A 116 -6.29 14.44 -16.22
C PRO A 116 -6.21 12.92 -16.43
N SER A 117 -5.18 12.47 -17.13
CA SER A 117 -4.87 11.03 -17.22
C SER A 117 -4.34 10.51 -15.88
N LEU A 118 -4.44 9.19 -15.66
CA LEU A 118 -3.83 8.55 -14.48
C LEU A 118 -2.31 8.79 -14.44
N GLU A 119 -1.65 8.81 -15.61
CA GLU A 119 -0.21 9.10 -15.70
C GLU A 119 0.11 10.51 -15.19
N GLN A 120 -0.71 11.51 -15.53
CA GLN A 120 -0.57 12.89 -15.03
C GLN A 120 -0.77 12.97 -13.51
N CYS A 121 -1.55 12.07 -12.93
CA CYS A 121 -1.77 12.00 -11.47
C CYS A 121 -0.75 11.10 -10.76
N SER A 122 0.07 10.33 -11.49
CA SER A 122 1.08 9.45 -10.90
C SER A 122 2.26 10.25 -10.36
N GLY A 123 2.97 9.70 -9.37
CA GLY A 123 4.12 10.33 -8.73
C GLY A 123 4.07 10.26 -7.22
N THR A 124 5.02 10.91 -6.56
CA THR A 124 5.03 11.07 -5.11
C THR A 124 4.70 12.51 -4.75
N PHE A 125 3.79 12.66 -3.79
CA PHE A 125 3.27 13.94 -3.33
C PHE A 125 3.48 14.08 -1.83
N GLU A 126 3.83 15.29 -1.41
CA GLU A 126 3.92 15.68 -0.01
C GLU A 126 2.57 16.23 0.45
N GLY A 127 1.95 15.56 1.42
CA GLY A 127 0.70 15.98 2.04
C GLY A 127 0.94 17.09 3.06
N ILE A 128 0.25 18.20 2.89
CA ILE A 128 0.35 19.41 3.71
C ILE A 128 -1.02 19.71 4.31
N GLY A 129 -1.05 19.95 5.62
CA GLY A 129 -2.25 20.26 6.38
C GLY A 129 -2.05 21.40 7.37
N PRO A 130 -3.14 21.95 7.94
CA PRO A 130 -3.07 23.03 8.91
C PRO A 130 -2.46 22.55 10.23
N VAL A 131 -1.61 23.37 10.85
CA VAL A 131 -1.07 23.09 12.18
C VAL A 131 -2.18 23.12 13.23
N GLN A 132 -2.30 22.08 14.06
CA GLN A 132 -3.20 22.11 15.21
C GLN A 132 -2.61 22.97 16.34
N ALA A 133 -3.24 24.11 16.63
CA ALA A 133 -2.97 24.87 17.85
C ALA A 133 -3.61 24.17 19.06
N LYS A 134 -2.91 24.11 20.20
CA LYS A 134 -3.44 23.54 21.44
C LYS A 134 -4.73 24.26 21.86
N GLY A 135 -5.86 23.56 21.81
CA GLY A 135 -7.08 23.94 22.53
C GLY A 135 -8.29 24.27 21.66
N ILE A 136 -8.15 24.95 20.52
CA ILE A 136 -9.24 25.25 19.58
C ILE A 136 -8.64 25.36 18.17
N VAL A 137 -9.17 24.60 17.21
CA VAL A 137 -8.75 24.62 15.80
C VAL A 137 -9.30 25.89 15.14
N ALA A 138 -8.59 27.00 15.26
CA ALA A 138 -8.71 28.07 14.27
C ALA A 138 -7.83 27.66 13.08
N TYR A 139 -8.44 27.40 11.93
CA TYR A 139 -7.70 27.18 10.68
C TYR A 139 -6.94 28.46 10.33
N ASP A 140 -5.62 28.45 10.50
CA ASP A 140 -4.73 29.48 9.99
C ASP A 140 -4.10 28.97 8.69
N PRO A 141 -4.57 29.42 7.51
CA PRO A 141 -4.04 28.96 6.22
C PRO A 141 -2.56 29.29 6.03
N GLN A 142 -1.99 30.20 6.84
CA GLN A 142 -0.59 30.56 6.78
C GLN A 142 0.30 29.61 7.60
N LYS A 143 -0.28 28.77 8.44
CA LYS A 143 0.45 27.80 9.28
C LYS A 143 0.12 26.39 8.86
N VAL A 144 0.88 25.92 7.88
CA VAL A 144 0.81 24.55 7.38
C VAL A 144 2.03 23.74 7.83
N THR A 145 1.86 22.43 7.91
CA THR A 145 2.94 21.48 8.23
C THR A 145 2.85 20.27 7.31
N LYS A 146 3.99 19.60 7.12
CA LYS A 146 4.05 18.33 6.42
C LYS A 146 3.39 17.25 7.27
N VAL A 147 2.45 16.53 6.68
CA VAL A 147 1.63 15.49 7.32
C VAL A 147 2.04 14.11 6.84
N SER A 148 2.17 13.94 5.52
CA SER A 148 2.36 12.63 4.90
C SER A 148 3.10 12.69 3.56
N ALA A 149 3.43 11.52 3.03
CA ALA A 149 3.86 11.33 1.65
C ALA A 149 2.96 10.29 0.98
N LEU A 150 2.26 10.68 -0.09
CA LEU A 150 1.37 9.84 -0.90
C LEU A 150 2.07 9.51 -2.22
N THR A 151 2.22 8.22 -2.52
CA THR A 151 2.74 7.74 -3.80
C THR A 151 1.62 7.08 -4.60
N LEU A 152 1.43 7.56 -5.82
CA LEU A 152 0.49 7.02 -6.81
C LEU A 152 1.28 6.41 -7.96
N SER A 153 1.12 5.11 -8.19
CA SER A 153 1.84 4.38 -9.22
C SER A 153 0.88 3.86 -10.27
N ALA A 154 0.92 4.48 -11.45
CA ALA A 154 0.19 4.00 -12.61
C ALA A 154 0.82 2.70 -13.13
N ARG A 155 -0.03 1.76 -13.55
CA ARG A 155 0.39 0.54 -14.25
C ARG A 155 -0.11 0.63 -15.68
N ARG A 156 0.72 0.20 -16.63
CA ARG A 156 0.37 0.19 -18.05
C ARG A 156 -0.91 -0.66 -18.24
N ALA A 157 -1.88 -0.11 -18.96
CA ALA A 157 -3.18 -0.73 -19.23
C ALA A 157 -4.08 -1.03 -18.00
N SER A 158 -3.81 -0.41 -16.86
CA SER A 158 -4.67 -0.48 -15.67
C SER A 158 -5.63 0.71 -15.61
N PRO A 159 -6.94 0.51 -15.34
CA PRO A 159 -7.90 1.60 -15.16
C PRO A 159 -7.80 2.26 -13.77
N PHE A 160 -6.84 1.83 -12.95
CA PHE A 160 -6.56 2.35 -11.61
C PHE A 160 -5.04 2.47 -11.37
N MET A 161 -4.66 3.21 -10.34
CA MET A 161 -3.29 3.30 -9.81
C MET A 161 -3.18 2.57 -8.48
N ARG A 162 -1.99 2.07 -8.14
CA ARG A 162 -1.68 1.70 -6.76
C ARG A 162 -1.40 2.96 -5.95
N ALA A 163 -1.85 2.96 -4.70
CA ALA A 163 -1.64 4.05 -3.78
C ALA A 163 -0.93 3.54 -2.52
N ALA A 164 0.06 4.29 -2.05
CA ALA A 164 0.72 4.05 -0.77
C ALA A 164 0.91 5.39 -0.05
N GLU A 165 0.65 5.42 1.26
CA GLU A 165 0.83 6.64 2.04
C GLU A 165 1.63 6.37 3.31
N ILE A 166 2.59 7.24 3.61
CA ILE A 166 3.30 7.27 4.89
C ILE A 166 2.95 8.57 5.60
N VAL A 167 2.20 8.47 6.70
CA VAL A 167 1.86 9.61 7.54
C VAL A 167 2.90 9.72 8.65
N SER A 168 3.64 10.83 8.67
CA SER A 168 4.70 11.10 9.65
C SER A 168 4.27 12.07 10.75
N ASN A 169 3.22 12.85 10.52
CA ASN A 169 2.74 13.87 11.46
C ASN A 169 1.21 13.85 11.54
N TRP A 170 0.65 12.73 12.00
CA TRP A 170 -0.79 12.52 12.13
C TRP A 170 -1.48 13.48 13.12
N ARG A 171 -0.70 14.19 13.94
CA ARG A 171 -1.19 15.18 14.91
C ARG A 171 -1.12 16.62 14.40
N TYR A 172 -0.62 16.83 13.18
CA TYR A 172 -0.44 18.16 12.61
C TYR A 172 0.34 19.10 13.54
N GLU A 173 1.36 18.56 14.22
CA GLU A 173 2.24 19.33 15.09
C GLU A 173 3.16 20.23 14.22
N ALA A 174 3.45 21.44 14.67
CA ALA A 174 4.40 22.32 13.98
C ALA A 174 5.79 21.68 13.89
N GLU A 175 6.20 21.03 14.98
CA GLU A 175 7.47 20.31 15.11
C GLU A 175 7.17 18.88 15.56
N PRO A 176 6.97 17.94 14.62
CA PRO A 176 6.63 16.56 14.97
C PRO A 176 7.76 15.92 15.78
N GLN A 177 7.45 15.44 16.99
CA GLN A 177 8.43 14.77 17.86
C GLN A 177 8.31 13.25 17.79
N GLY A 178 9.39 12.58 17.37
CA GLY A 178 9.51 11.12 17.37
C GLY A 178 8.70 10.40 16.26
N PRO A 179 8.87 9.07 16.10
CA PRO A 179 8.38 8.37 14.94
C PRO A 179 6.96 7.83 15.16
N ALA A 180 5.93 8.66 15.01
CA ALA A 180 4.59 8.15 14.76
C ALA A 180 4.39 7.98 13.24
N ARG A 181 4.67 6.77 12.74
CA ARG A 181 4.54 6.41 11.33
C ARG A 181 3.29 5.54 11.14
N ARG A 182 2.27 6.06 10.47
CA ARG A 182 1.21 5.21 9.90
C ARG A 182 1.56 4.93 8.46
N SER A 183 1.30 3.71 8.02
CA SER A 183 1.48 3.32 6.62
C SER A 183 0.17 2.77 6.09
N TYR A 184 -0.15 3.16 4.87
CA TYR A 184 -1.35 2.76 4.19
C TYR A 184 -1.02 2.22 2.80
N GLU A 185 -1.86 1.32 2.33
CA GLU A 185 -1.84 0.79 0.97
C GLU A 185 -3.26 0.82 0.39
N GLY A 186 -3.37 0.91 -0.93
CA GLY A 186 -4.66 1.00 -1.57
C GLY A 186 -4.59 1.23 -3.06
N VAL A 187 -5.65 1.83 -3.58
CA VAL A 187 -5.81 2.15 -5.00
C VAL A 187 -6.34 3.56 -5.19
N ALA A 188 -6.11 4.11 -6.38
CA ALA A 188 -6.71 5.35 -6.82
C ALA A 188 -7.38 5.18 -8.18
N VAL A 189 -8.59 5.72 -8.34
CA VAL A 189 -9.39 5.63 -9.57
C VAL A 189 -9.82 7.03 -10.01
N MET A 190 -9.84 7.26 -11.32
CA MET A 190 -10.43 8.48 -11.86
C MET A 190 -11.94 8.34 -11.88
N THR A 191 -12.62 9.37 -11.41
CA THR A 191 -14.08 9.50 -11.39
C THR A 191 -14.50 10.69 -12.24
N SER A 192 -15.80 10.85 -12.50
CA SER A 192 -16.32 12.02 -13.24
C SER A 192 -15.99 13.37 -12.60
N THR A 193 -15.69 13.39 -11.30
CA THR A 193 -15.47 14.62 -10.52
C THR A 193 -14.03 14.80 -10.03
N GLY A 194 -13.12 13.87 -10.34
CA GLY A 194 -11.73 13.90 -9.86
C GLY A 194 -11.20 12.53 -9.48
N LEU A 195 -10.15 12.49 -8.68
CA LEU A 195 -9.45 11.29 -8.25
C LEU A 195 -9.98 10.81 -6.89
N LEU A 196 -10.51 9.59 -6.83
CA LEU A 196 -10.80 8.89 -5.57
C LEU A 196 -9.57 8.05 -5.19
N VAL A 197 -9.06 8.22 -3.98
CA VAL A 197 -8.01 7.38 -3.41
C VAL A 197 -8.60 6.61 -2.23
N ALA A 198 -8.61 5.28 -2.30
CA ALA A 198 -9.09 4.41 -1.25
C ALA A 198 -7.92 3.62 -0.66
N LEU A 199 -7.64 3.85 0.62
CA LEU A 199 -6.52 3.31 1.36
C LEU A 199 -7.00 2.49 2.55
N ARG A 200 -6.16 1.57 3.02
CA ARG A 200 -6.30 0.91 4.31
C ARG A 200 -5.01 1.03 5.10
N ASN A 201 -5.13 1.21 6.41
CA ASN A 201 -3.99 1.17 7.31
C ASN A 201 -3.40 -0.24 7.34
N ASN A 202 -2.09 -0.37 7.14
CA ASN A 202 -1.41 -1.67 7.08
C ASN A 202 -1.45 -2.45 8.40
N LEU A 203 -1.60 -1.76 9.53
CA LEU A 203 -1.64 -2.36 10.86
C LEU A 203 -3.07 -2.63 11.32
N THR A 204 -3.97 -1.66 11.19
CA THR A 204 -5.32 -1.73 11.77
C THR A 204 -6.40 -2.13 10.77
N GLY A 205 -6.11 -2.07 9.47
CA GLY A 205 -7.11 -2.23 8.41
C GLY A 205 -8.11 -1.07 8.33
N ALA A 206 -7.97 -0.02 9.14
CA ALA A 206 -8.87 1.13 9.13
C ALA A 206 -8.83 1.81 7.75
N PRO A 207 -10.00 2.11 7.14
CA PRO A 207 -10.06 2.75 5.84
C PRO A 207 -9.60 4.21 5.94
N ARG A 208 -8.96 4.72 4.90
CA ARG A 208 -8.71 6.14 4.70
C ARG A 208 -9.05 6.47 3.26
N THR A 209 -9.83 7.52 3.02
CA THR A 209 -10.31 7.84 1.68
C THR A 209 -10.08 9.30 1.35
N TYR A 210 -9.64 9.60 0.13
CA TYR A 210 -9.52 10.96 -0.38
C TYR A 210 -10.37 11.18 -1.62
N TRP A 211 -10.98 12.35 -1.70
CA TRP A 211 -11.53 12.92 -2.93
C TRP A 211 -10.67 14.10 -3.33
N LEU A 212 -9.89 13.95 -4.40
CA LEU A 212 -8.87 14.90 -4.82
C LEU A 212 -9.16 15.43 -6.24
N ALA A 213 -8.94 16.71 -6.45
CA ALA A 213 -8.84 17.30 -7.77
C ALA A 213 -7.37 17.51 -8.11
N ALA A 214 -6.99 17.23 -9.36
CA ALA A 214 -5.67 17.60 -9.86
C ALA A 214 -5.63 19.08 -10.24
N GLY A 215 -4.53 19.74 -9.92
CA GLY A 215 -4.22 21.10 -10.31
C GLY A 215 -2.75 21.23 -10.73
N PRO A 216 -2.32 22.44 -11.12
CA PRO A 216 -0.95 22.67 -11.60
C PRO A 216 0.13 22.32 -10.57
N GLU A 217 -0.16 22.51 -9.28
CA GLU A 217 0.79 22.32 -8.18
C GLU A 217 0.72 20.92 -7.52
N GLY A 218 -0.20 20.06 -7.97
CA GLY A 218 -0.40 18.73 -7.39
C GLY A 218 -1.87 18.34 -7.25
N LEU A 219 -2.23 17.71 -6.14
CA LEU A 219 -3.59 17.24 -5.85
C LEU A 219 -4.14 17.96 -4.62
N ALA A 220 -5.43 18.31 -4.60
CA ALA A 220 -6.03 18.95 -3.43
C ALA A 220 -7.46 18.47 -3.21
N GLY A 221 -7.87 18.33 -1.96
CA GLY A 221 -9.24 17.92 -1.67
C GLY A 221 -9.50 17.57 -0.22
N GLN A 222 -10.39 16.61 -0.03
CA GLN A 222 -10.87 16.19 1.29
C GLN A 222 -10.52 14.74 1.56
N GLY A 223 -10.14 14.45 2.80
CA GLY A 223 -9.89 13.12 3.33
C GLY A 223 -10.86 12.77 4.45
N ALA A 224 -11.08 11.47 4.62
CA ALA A 224 -11.78 10.91 5.75
C ALA A 224 -11.00 9.72 6.31
N GLU A 225 -10.81 9.69 7.63
CA GLU A 225 -10.23 8.56 8.37
C GLU A 225 -11.03 8.34 9.66
N PRO A 226 -11.49 7.11 9.95
CA PRO A 226 -12.08 6.80 11.24
C PRO A 226 -11.02 6.77 12.34
N PHE A 227 -11.35 7.34 13.50
CA PHE A 227 -10.52 7.22 14.68
C PHE A 227 -10.53 5.78 15.18
N GLY A 228 -9.34 5.21 15.34
CA GLY A 228 -9.14 3.90 15.94
C GLY A 228 -9.09 3.96 17.47
N PRO A 229 -9.19 2.81 18.16
CA PRO A 229 -9.02 2.72 19.62
C PRO A 229 -7.64 3.19 20.11
N LEU A 230 -6.65 3.20 19.22
CA LEU A 230 -5.27 3.64 19.49
C LEU A 230 -5.10 5.16 19.32
N ASP A 231 -6.13 5.84 18.83
CA ASP A 231 -6.13 7.28 18.65
C ASP A 231 -6.69 7.94 19.92
N ARG A 232 -6.34 9.20 20.17
CA ARG A 232 -7.07 10.00 21.15
C ARG A 232 -8.47 10.25 20.58
N ALA A 233 -9.36 9.28 20.76
CA ALA A 233 -10.72 9.36 20.28
C ALA A 233 -11.38 10.62 20.88
N PRO A 234 -12.11 11.41 20.08
CA PRO A 234 -12.91 12.49 20.61
C PRO A 234 -13.96 11.95 21.60
N PRO A 235 -14.42 12.79 22.54
CA PRO A 235 -15.28 12.36 23.64
C PRO A 235 -16.66 11.86 23.18
N SER A 236 -17.07 12.17 21.94
CA SER A 236 -18.37 11.76 21.40
C SER A 236 -18.25 10.62 20.39
N VAL A 237 -19.26 9.74 20.36
CA VAL A 237 -19.37 8.65 19.38
C VAL A 237 -19.59 9.17 17.95
N PHE A 238 -20.12 10.38 17.81
CA PHE A 238 -20.40 11.00 16.52
C PHE A 238 -19.17 11.65 15.86
N ASP A 239 -18.11 11.92 16.63
CA ASP A 239 -16.86 12.49 16.13
C ASP A 239 -15.83 11.43 15.70
N ARG A 240 -16.25 10.17 15.52
CA ARG A 240 -15.35 9.04 15.23
C ARG A 240 -14.76 9.04 13.81
N VAL A 241 -15.03 10.06 13.00
CA VAL A 241 -14.42 10.23 11.68
C VAL A 241 -13.75 11.60 11.64
N ALA A 242 -12.45 11.62 11.41
CA ALA A 242 -11.70 12.82 11.09
C ALA A 242 -11.96 13.17 9.62
N PHE A 243 -12.52 14.35 9.38
CA PHE A 243 -12.53 14.97 8.06
C PHE A 243 -11.35 15.94 7.97
N GLU A 244 -10.54 15.79 6.94
CA GLU A 244 -9.35 16.61 6.75
C GLU A 244 -9.38 17.29 5.37
N ARG A 245 -8.89 18.53 5.30
CA ARG A 245 -8.57 19.18 4.05
C ARG A 245 -7.06 19.10 3.88
N LEU A 246 -6.62 18.44 2.81
CA LEU A 246 -5.21 18.26 2.51
C LEU A 246 -4.89 18.75 1.10
N THR A 247 -3.69 19.31 0.99
CA THR A 247 -3.06 19.62 -0.30
C THR A 247 -1.83 18.73 -0.43
N PHE A 248 -1.74 18.00 -1.52
CA PHE A 248 -0.65 17.12 -1.89
C PHE A 248 0.18 17.80 -2.98
N GLN A 249 1.34 18.34 -2.62
CA GLN A 249 2.24 18.98 -3.57
C GLN A 249 3.15 17.94 -4.21
N ARG A 250 3.35 18.00 -5.53
CA ARG A 250 4.25 17.07 -6.20
C ARG A 250 5.68 17.27 -5.69
N MET A 251 6.32 16.19 -5.24
CA MET A 251 7.73 16.27 -4.89
C MET A 251 8.55 16.43 -6.16
N ALA A 252 9.43 17.45 -6.20
CA ALA A 252 10.38 17.56 -7.28
C ALA A 252 11.22 16.28 -7.35
N GLU A 253 11.32 15.68 -8.53
CA GLU A 253 12.30 14.63 -8.77
C GLU A 253 13.66 15.24 -8.43
N ARG A 254 14.33 14.69 -7.42
CA ARG A 254 15.75 15.01 -7.24
C ARG A 254 16.41 14.55 -8.52
N ALA A 255 16.91 15.51 -9.30
CA ALA A 255 17.86 15.23 -10.36
C ALA A 255 19.09 14.63 -9.66
N ASP A 256 19.12 13.30 -9.60
CA ASP A 256 20.32 12.57 -9.21
C ASP A 256 21.33 12.82 -10.33
N GLY A 257 22.29 13.72 -10.03
CA GLY A 257 23.49 13.95 -10.83
C GLY A 257 24.57 12.92 -10.54
#